data_AF-A0A2M9P3U8-F1
#
_entry.id   AF-A0A2M9P3U8-F1
#
_cell.length_a   1.000
_cell.length_b   1.000
_cell.length_c   1.000
_cell.angle_alpha   90.00
_cell.angle_beta   90.00
_cell.angle_gamma   90.00
#
_symmetry.space_group_name_H-M   'P 1'
#
loop_
_entity.id
_entity.type
_entity.pdbx_description
1 polymer ?
#
loop_
_entity_poly.entity_id
_entity_poly.type
_entity_poly.pdbx_seq_one_letter_code
_entity_poly.pdbx_strand_id
1 'polypeptide(L)'
;MAADMFVVRHGDSGAAHFIAEHVCPQVAIINGGDGRHAHPTQGMLDMLTIRRHKGGFENLSVAIVGDILHSRVARSNMLALKTLGCPDIRVIAPKTLLPI
;
A
#
# COMPACT_ATOMS: atom_id res chain seq x y z
N MET A 1 24.38 19.64 10.88
CA MET A 1 23.82 18.44 10.23
C MET A 1 22.40 18.77 9.82
N ALA A 2 22.09 18.69 8.52
CA ALA A 2 20.73 18.70 8.02
C ALA A 2 20.31 17.23 7.75
N ALA A 3 19.02 16.92 7.84
CA ALA A 3 18.51 15.60 7.48
C ALA A 3 18.23 15.55 5.97
N ASP A 4 18.65 14.47 5.30
CA ASP A 4 18.42 14.27 3.86
C ASP A 4 17.08 13.58 3.55
N MET A 5 16.48 12.92 4.55
CA MET A 5 15.23 12.16 4.39
C MET A 5 14.43 12.05 5.69
N PHE A 6 13.11 12.03 5.58
CA PHE A 6 12.20 11.64 6.66
C PHE A 6 11.40 10.38 6.32
N VAL A 7 11.34 9.46 7.28
CA VAL A 7 10.39 8.34 7.28
C VAL A 7 9.29 8.68 8.27
N VAL A 8 8.07 8.91 7.76
CA VAL A 8 6.97 9.46 8.55
C VAL A 8 5.91 8.40 8.79
N ARG A 9 5.54 8.17 10.05
CA ARG A 9 4.36 7.38 10.43
C ARG A 9 3.47 8.24 11.34
N HIS A 10 2.24 8.47 10.94
CA HIS A 10 1.35 9.41 11.63
C HIS A 10 -0.10 8.90 11.68
N GLY A 11 -0.86 9.34 12.68
CA GLY A 11 -2.27 8.97 12.85
C GLY A 11 -3.20 9.61 11.81
N ASP A 12 -2.85 10.81 11.37
CA ASP A 12 -3.62 11.55 10.37
C ASP A 12 -3.29 11.10 8.95
N SER A 13 -4.34 10.80 8.18
CA SER A 13 -4.24 10.57 6.74
C SER A 13 -3.70 11.83 6.03
N GLY A 14 -2.70 11.67 5.18
CA GLY A 14 -2.10 12.76 4.40
C GLY A 14 -0.91 13.46 5.06
N ALA A 15 -0.54 13.12 6.30
CA ALA A 15 0.55 13.81 7.01
C ALA A 15 1.90 13.76 6.25
N ALA A 16 2.25 12.60 5.68
CA ALA A 16 3.47 12.47 4.88
C ALA A 16 3.42 13.32 3.60
N HIS A 17 2.23 13.48 3.00
CA HIS A 17 2.05 14.31 1.82
C HIS A 17 2.18 15.80 2.17
N PHE A 18 1.52 16.23 3.24
CA PHE A 18 1.62 17.59 3.76
C PHE A 18 3.08 17.99 4.06
N ILE A 19 3.84 17.11 4.71
CA ILE A 19 5.27 17.37 4.98
C ILE A 19 6.03 17.51 3.67
N ALA A 20 5.78 16.62 2.69
CA ALA A 20 6.45 16.66 1.39
C ALA A 20 6.23 17.98 0.64
N GLU A 21 5.04 18.59 0.72
CA GLU A 21 4.76 19.91 0.11
C GLU A 21 5.67 21.03 0.61
N HIS A 22 6.23 20.90 1.82
CA HIS A 22 7.02 21.95 2.47
C HIS A 22 8.53 21.76 2.37
N VAL A 23 9.00 20.51 2.21
CA VAL A 23 10.44 20.19 2.32
C VAL A 23 11.02 19.51 1.09
N CYS A 24 10.20 19.11 0.12
CA CYS A 24 10.68 18.63 -1.17
C CYS A 24 11.06 19.81 -2.09
N PRO A 25 12.08 19.64 -2.94
CA PRO A 25 12.83 18.41 -3.21
C PRO A 25 14.06 18.18 -2.30
N GLN A 26 14.34 19.07 -1.35
CA GLN A 26 15.59 19.05 -0.58
C GLN A 26 15.66 17.89 0.41
N VAL A 27 14.51 17.46 0.94
CA VAL A 27 14.40 16.32 1.86
C VAL A 27 13.47 15.29 1.26
N ALA A 28 13.94 14.05 1.08
CA ALA A 28 13.10 12.96 0.61
C ALA A 28 12.09 12.55 1.68
N ILE A 29 10.85 12.21 1.29
CA ILE A 29 9.81 11.76 2.21
C ILE A 29 9.37 10.33 1.88
N ILE A 30 9.46 9.45 2.87
CA ILE A 30 8.92 8.09 2.82
C ILE A 30 7.72 7.99 3.76
N ASN A 31 6.55 7.67 3.20
CA ASN A 31 5.36 7.35 3.99
C ASN A 31 5.49 5.93 4.59
N GLY A 32 5.77 5.88 5.90
CA GLY A 32 5.80 4.67 6.72
C GLY A 32 4.41 4.23 7.25
N GLY A 33 3.35 4.95 6.88
CA GLY A 33 1.95 4.67 7.19
C GLY A 33 1.24 5.91 7.75
N ASP A 34 0.17 6.35 7.09
CA ASP A 34 -0.64 7.51 7.48
C ASP A 34 -2.11 7.11 7.66
N GLY A 35 -2.60 7.18 8.90
CA GLY A 35 -3.98 6.84 9.25
C GLY A 35 -4.50 5.53 8.61
N ARG A 36 -5.65 5.65 7.94
CA ARG A 36 -6.29 4.58 7.13
C ARG A 36 -5.96 4.67 5.63
N HIS A 37 -5.14 5.65 5.24
CA HIS A 37 -4.97 6.03 3.85
C HIS A 37 -4.02 5.07 3.10
N ALA A 38 -2.78 4.93 3.55
CA ALA A 38 -1.82 4.06 2.89
C ALA A 38 -0.81 3.41 3.84
N HIS A 39 -0.25 2.26 3.41
CA HIS A 39 0.97 1.69 3.95
C HIS A 39 1.83 1.15 2.80
N PRO A 40 2.43 2.05 1.98
CA PRO A 40 2.98 1.68 0.67
C PRO A 40 4.14 0.70 0.76
N THR A 41 4.97 0.81 1.81
CA THR A 41 6.10 -0.10 2.03
C THR A 41 5.68 -1.55 2.28
N GLN A 42 4.55 -1.78 2.95
CA GLN A 42 4.02 -3.11 3.19
C GLN A 42 3.50 -3.73 1.88
N GLY A 43 2.78 -2.93 1.07
CA GLY A 43 2.33 -3.40 -0.23
C GLY A 43 3.49 -3.75 -1.17
N MET A 44 4.56 -2.95 -1.16
CA MET A 44 5.78 -3.25 -1.93
C MET A 44 6.47 -4.54 -1.46
N LEU A 45 6.51 -4.81 -0.16
CA LEU A 45 7.08 -6.05 0.38
C LEU A 45 6.30 -7.29 -0.07
N ASP A 46 4.97 -7.20 -0.07
CA ASP A 46 4.09 -8.29 -0.51
C ASP A 46 4.29 -8.57 -2.01
N MET A 47 4.37 -7.52 -2.84
CA MET A 47 4.64 -7.67 -4.27
C MET A 47 6.03 -8.24 -4.54
N LEU A 48 7.05 -7.80 -3.78
CA LEU A 48 8.40 -8.36 -3.87
C LEU A 48 8.40 -9.86 -3.53
N THR A 49 7.66 -10.24 -2.50
CA THR A 49 7.52 -11.65 -2.09
C THR A 49 6.87 -12.47 -3.20
N ILE A 50 5.74 -12.02 -3.75
CA ILE A 50 5.06 -12.69 -4.86
C ILE A 50 6.02 -12.83 -6.05
N ARG A 51 6.70 -11.75 -6.44
CA ARG A 51 7.61 -11.77 -7.58
C ARG A 51 8.78 -12.73 -7.40
N ARG A 52 9.34 -12.83 -6.19
CA ARG A 52 10.41 -13.79 -5.87
C ARG A 52 9.96 -15.25 -5.98
N HIS A 53 8.72 -15.55 -5.59
CA HIS A 53 8.22 -16.93 -5.52
C HIS A 53 7.41 -17.37 -6.74
N LYS A 54 6.83 -16.43 -7.50
CA LYS A 54 5.89 -16.69 -8.59
C LYS A 54 6.29 -16.04 -9.92
N GLY A 55 7.28 -15.15 -9.93
CA GLY A 55 7.74 -14.47 -11.14
C GLY A 55 6.83 -13.29 -11.53
N GLY A 56 6.26 -13.34 -12.73
CA GLY A 56 5.33 -12.32 -13.25
C GLY A 56 3.97 -12.32 -12.54
N PHE A 57 3.18 -11.28 -12.78
CA PHE A 57 1.85 -11.10 -12.18
C PHE A 57 0.72 -11.45 -13.16
N GLU A 58 1.02 -11.46 -14.46
CA GLU A 58 0.07 -11.53 -15.58
C GLU A 58 -0.67 -12.87 -15.68
N ASN A 59 -0.14 -13.91 -15.04
CA ASN A 59 -0.71 -15.26 -15.02
C ASN A 59 -1.17 -15.69 -13.61
N LEU A 60 -1.37 -14.74 -12.69
CA LEU A 60 -1.78 -15.02 -11.32
C LEU A 60 -3.28 -14.83 -11.09
N SER A 61 -3.83 -15.67 -10.23
CA SER A 61 -5.08 -15.44 -9.52
C SER A 61 -4.77 -15.21 -8.05
N VAL A 62 -5.19 -14.07 -7.50
CA VAL A 62 -4.90 -13.68 -6.11
C VAL A 62 -6.20 -13.46 -5.35
N ALA A 63 -6.35 -14.15 -4.21
CA ALA A 63 -7.44 -13.93 -3.28
C ALA A 63 -6.97 -13.20 -2.03
N ILE A 64 -7.68 -12.13 -1.65
CA ILE A 64 -7.47 -11.39 -0.41
C ILE A 64 -8.67 -11.66 0.49
N VAL A 65 -8.40 -12.21 1.68
CA VAL A 65 -9.44 -12.69 2.60
C VAL A 65 -9.34 -11.96 3.93
N GLY A 66 -10.45 -11.42 4.45
CA GLY A 66 -10.50 -10.82 5.78
C GLY A 66 -11.31 -9.52 5.84
N ASP A 67 -10.93 -8.60 6.72
CA ASP A 67 -11.57 -7.28 6.83
C ASP A 67 -11.10 -6.34 5.71
N ILE A 68 -11.79 -6.38 4.57
CA ILE A 68 -11.42 -5.59 3.39
C ILE A 68 -11.78 -4.12 3.59
N LEU A 69 -12.91 -3.85 4.24
CA LEU A 69 -13.43 -2.49 4.47
C LEU A 69 -12.43 -1.62 5.26
N HIS A 70 -11.79 -2.18 6.29
CA HIS A 70 -10.88 -1.43 7.17
C HIS A 70 -9.39 -1.63 6.88
N SER A 71 -9.01 -2.61 6.05
CA SER A 71 -7.60 -2.92 5.80
C SER A 71 -6.96 -2.00 4.77
N ARG A 72 -6.11 -1.09 5.28
CA ARG A 72 -5.18 -0.30 4.45
C ARG A 72 -4.23 -1.17 3.62
N VAL A 73 -3.85 -2.35 4.13
CA VAL A 73 -2.98 -3.30 3.42
C VAL A 73 -3.72 -3.95 2.25
N ALA A 74 -4.96 -4.40 2.46
CA ALA A 74 -5.77 -4.97 1.39
C ALA A 74 -5.95 -3.96 0.25
N ARG A 75 -6.22 -2.69 0.58
CA ARG A 75 -6.33 -1.60 -0.39
C ARG A 75 -5.04 -1.37 -1.18
N SER A 76 -3.89 -1.26 -0.50
CA SER A 76 -2.59 -1.09 -1.17
C SER A 76 -2.25 -2.29 -2.06
N ASN A 77 -2.52 -3.53 -1.63
CA ASN A 77 -2.25 -4.72 -2.41
C ASN A 77 -3.14 -4.82 -3.65
N MET A 78 -4.43 -4.52 -3.56
CA MET A 78 -5.32 -4.49 -4.72
C MET A 78 -4.84 -3.50 -5.78
N LEU A 79 -4.47 -2.29 -5.35
CA LEU A 79 -3.94 -1.27 -6.27
C LEU A 79 -2.63 -1.75 -6.92
N ALA A 80 -1.69 -2.25 -6.11
CA ALA A 80 -0.40 -2.71 -6.62
C ALA A 80 -0.54 -3.89 -7.59
N LEU A 81 -1.34 -4.91 -7.24
CA LEU A 81 -1.62 -6.06 -8.10
C LEU A 81 -2.25 -5.64 -9.43
N LYS A 82 -3.21 -4.72 -9.38
CA LYS A 82 -3.85 -4.17 -10.59
C LYS A 82 -2.84 -3.41 -11.46
N THR A 83 -2.02 -2.55 -10.84
CA THR A 83 -0.96 -1.80 -11.54
C THR A 83 0.09 -2.73 -12.17
N LEU A 84 0.38 -3.86 -11.53
CA LEU A 84 1.35 -4.85 -12.01
C LEU A 84 0.77 -5.85 -13.02
N GLY A 85 -0.50 -5.70 -13.41
CA GLY A 85 -1.11 -6.51 -14.47
C GLY A 85 -1.67 -7.85 -14.02
N CYS A 86 -1.92 -8.06 -12.72
CA CYS A 86 -2.62 -9.24 -12.24
C CYS A 86 -4.06 -9.29 -12.78
N PRO A 87 -4.45 -10.32 -13.56
CA PRO A 87 -5.75 -10.33 -14.24
C PRO A 87 -6.92 -10.72 -13.33
N ASP A 88 -6.69 -11.52 -12.29
CA ASP A 88 -7.73 -12.09 -11.43
C ASP A 88 -7.45 -11.77 -9.96
N ILE A 89 -8.11 -10.74 -9.45
CA ILE A 89 -8.02 -10.31 -8.04
C ILE A 89 -9.39 -10.50 -7.40
N ARG A 90 -9.46 -11.35 -6.38
CA ARG A 90 -10.69 -11.70 -5.67
C ARG A 90 -10.63 -11.20 -4.23
N VAL A 91 -11.70 -10.58 -3.76
CA VAL A 91 -11.87 -10.20 -2.36
C VAL A 91 -12.94 -11.09 -1.72
N ILE A 92 -12.64 -11.63 -0.54
CA ILE A 92 -13.50 -12.57 0.16
C ILE A 92 -13.65 -12.11 1.60
N ALA A 93 -14.87 -11.75 1.99
CA ALA A 93 -15.18 -11.31 3.34
C ALA A 93 -16.68 -11.47 3.64
N PRO A 94 -17.08 -11.48 4.93
CA PRO A 94 -18.47 -11.22 5.29
C PRO A 94 -18.99 -9.94 4.64
N LYS A 95 -20.29 -9.89 4.28
CA LYS A 95 -20.89 -8.71 3.61
C LYS A 95 -20.66 -7.40 4.37
N THR A 96 -20.62 -7.44 5.69
CA THR A 96 -20.38 -6.28 6.57
C THR A 96 -18.94 -5.77 6.53
N LEU A 97 -18.00 -6.54 5.98
CA LEU A 97 -16.58 -6.23 5.88
C LEU A 97 -16.11 -6.06 4.43
N LEU A 98 -17.02 -6.07 3.47
CA LEU A 98 -16.75 -5.66 2.09
C LEU A 98 -17.00 -4.15 1.94
N PRO A 99 -16.22 -3.46 1.10
CA PRO A 99 -16.55 -2.11 0.68
C PRO A 99 -17.90 -2.11 -0.07
N ILE A 100 -18.73 -1.11 0.23
CA ILE A 100 -20.04 -0.88 -0.38
C ILE A 100 -19.86 -0.29 -1.77
#